data_AF-A0ABD3GNF8-F1
#
_entry.id   AF-A0ABD3GNF8-F1
#
_cell.length_a   1.000
_cell.length_b   1.000
_cell.length_c   1.000
_cell.angle_alpha   90.00
_cell.angle_beta   90.00
_cell.angle_gamma   90.00
#
_symmetry.space_group_name_H-M   'P 1'
#
loop_
_entity.id
_entity.type
_entity.pdbx_description
1 polymer ?
#
loop_
_entity_poly.entity_id
_entity_poly.type
_entity_poly.pdbx_seq_one_letter_code
_entity_poly.pdbx_strand_id
1 'polypeptide(L)'
;MGTGKWLLSLIVVLSSVTTTFASSWRSPYTNFDQHTNWKSQSISHEFHHVHRSRQNIIRHTSLRWEQTRVSAQSTSRLRHQGLEAGFYYSRVFYVTDNGADPSCQKDSTDALQKTINDAFAVGSSHELDSDVPDLGGVEIHLEGGEYLISFPLQLPASGGGNVVIHGGTLRANSSFPTGRYLLEMWSAAGIKRRSNRTVEALRDRSYASINCLKDYITSYEDITIKDMMFDGNYVAGGLLIVDSLRVNVENLYVSHYATDGILIEGSSEVSIQNSYFGHFIRTENSEQQEEENASGVGINIISNDNVVSNVVIFSGDVGIQISGQGNLLTGIHAYNKPTDRGGIGIHLQLPGYSQTRIMNSYLDATGIVADDPAQVDISHNFFNGDAYVLLRSTKVQHSIEQVTVMFNMFAGSWRGVPIVQLDQKLGSFAFVDRTIVDQNTAYGMNLKATVARASVSGFGCRFSTDLSDRLLFPNRIQNVQYSLLLPTYNSYTRNSLRSVLDNRIVVETDYKVSATLTVVVDQSSDILYTVGSITSDDKK
;
A
#
# COMPACT_ATOMS: atom_id res chain seq x y z
N MET A 1 -26.78 -83.01 -11.91
CA MET A 1 -25.97 -81.84 -11.52
C MET A 1 -26.86 -80.61 -11.74
N GLY A 2 -27.85 -80.27 -10.92
CA GLY A 2 -27.88 -80.02 -9.46
C GLY A 2 -27.57 -78.52 -9.25
N THR A 3 -28.43 -77.62 -8.78
CA THR A 3 -29.76 -77.62 -8.09
C THR A 3 -30.30 -76.17 -8.16
N GLY A 4 -31.56 -75.85 -8.49
CA GLY A 4 -32.73 -75.72 -7.56
C GLY A 4 -32.66 -74.45 -6.69
N LYS A 5 -33.67 -73.61 -6.41
CA LYS A 5 -35.15 -73.59 -6.51
C LYS A 5 -35.66 -72.15 -6.21
N TRP A 6 -36.83 -71.78 -6.80
CA TRP A 6 -38.03 -71.05 -6.28
C TRP A 6 -37.90 -69.97 -5.16
N LEU A 7 -38.64 -68.84 -5.10
CA LEU A 7 -40.10 -68.64 -5.04
C LEU A 7 -40.40 -67.11 -4.82
N LEU A 8 -41.58 -66.62 -5.21
CA LEU A 8 -42.14 -65.29 -4.90
C LEU A 8 -42.64 -65.18 -3.44
N SER A 9 -42.67 -63.97 -2.85
CA SER A 9 -43.83 -63.43 -2.12
C SER A 9 -43.68 -61.96 -1.68
N LEU A 10 -44.84 -61.30 -1.57
CA LEU A 10 -45.15 -59.89 -1.36
C LEU A 10 -45.64 -59.67 0.10
N ILE A 11 -45.66 -58.40 0.54
CA ILE A 11 -46.56 -57.76 1.56
C ILE A 11 -46.01 -57.48 3.00
N VAL A 12 -45.62 -56.20 3.21
CA VAL A 12 -46.16 -55.16 4.15
C VAL A 12 -45.98 -55.30 5.70
N VAL A 13 -45.36 -54.24 6.28
CA VAL A 13 -45.77 -53.38 7.43
C VAL A 13 -44.93 -53.31 8.74
N LEU A 14 -44.65 -52.04 9.11
CA LEU A 14 -44.30 -51.40 10.42
C LEU A 14 -42.96 -51.81 11.08
N SER A 15 -42.15 -50.96 11.73
CA SER A 15 -42.24 -49.54 12.13
C SER A 15 -40.85 -49.06 12.63
N SER A 16 -40.52 -47.79 12.34
CA SER A 16 -39.67 -46.84 13.10
C SER A 16 -38.36 -47.30 13.75
N VAL A 17 -37.22 -46.67 13.38
CA VAL A 17 -36.58 -45.55 14.10
C VAL A 17 -35.40 -45.02 13.27
N THR A 18 -35.22 -43.71 13.38
CA THR A 18 -34.44 -42.73 12.63
C THR A 18 -32.92 -42.93 12.53
N THR A 19 -32.33 -42.57 11.39
CA THR A 19 -31.34 -41.48 11.29
C THR A 19 -31.14 -41.05 9.82
N THR A 20 -31.13 -39.74 9.64
CA THR A 20 -31.12 -38.92 8.42
C THR A 20 -29.83 -38.99 7.60
N PHE A 21 -29.91 -38.91 6.25
CA PHE A 21 -29.10 -38.03 5.38
C PHE A 21 -29.44 -38.27 3.89
N ALA A 22 -30.08 -37.29 3.23
CA ALA A 22 -29.92 -36.92 1.81
C ALA A 22 -30.97 -35.86 1.40
N SER A 23 -30.52 -34.70 0.91
CA SER A 23 -31.36 -33.87 0.04
C SER A 23 -30.52 -33.03 -0.93
N SER A 24 -30.75 -33.33 -2.22
CA SER A 24 -30.64 -32.50 -3.42
C SER A 24 -30.09 -31.06 -3.30
N TRP A 25 -29.00 -30.77 -4.01
CA TRP A 25 -28.63 -29.43 -4.42
C TRP A 25 -28.76 -29.28 -5.95
N ARG A 26 -29.72 -28.45 -6.38
CA ARG A 26 -29.82 -27.92 -7.74
C ARG A 26 -29.05 -26.59 -7.79
N SER A 27 -28.27 -26.42 -8.84
CA SER A 27 -27.50 -25.20 -9.16
C SER A 27 -28.42 -24.00 -9.44
N PRO A 28 -28.20 -22.82 -8.82
CA PRO A 28 -28.93 -21.60 -9.14
C PRO A 28 -28.02 -20.58 -9.84
N TYR A 29 -27.58 -20.83 -11.08
CA TYR A 29 -26.93 -19.81 -11.91
C TYR A 29 -27.36 -19.92 -13.36
N THR A 30 -28.64 -19.62 -13.63
CA THR A 30 -29.13 -19.26 -14.96
C THR A 30 -30.17 -18.16 -14.80
N ASN A 31 -29.71 -16.90 -14.87
CA ASN A 31 -30.44 -15.70 -15.29
C ASN A 31 -29.66 -14.45 -14.88
N PHE A 32 -28.66 -14.09 -15.69
CA PHE A 32 -28.09 -12.75 -15.72
C PHE A 32 -27.96 -12.32 -17.19
N ASP A 33 -29.09 -12.28 -17.86
CA ASP A 33 -29.28 -11.54 -19.12
C ASP A 33 -30.42 -10.55 -18.88
N GLN A 34 -30.11 -9.42 -18.22
CA GLN A 34 -30.86 -8.18 -18.38
C GLN A 34 -29.90 -7.00 -18.28
N HIS A 35 -29.76 -6.30 -19.40
CA HIS A 35 -29.18 -4.97 -19.50
C HIS A 35 -29.87 -3.96 -18.55
N THR A 36 -29.07 -2.97 -18.13
CA THR A 36 -29.40 -1.61 -17.64
C THR A 36 -29.24 -1.28 -16.14
N ASN A 37 -28.43 -0.24 -15.89
CA ASN A 37 -28.21 0.56 -14.67
C ASN A 37 -27.48 -0.05 -13.46
N TRP A 38 -26.13 0.00 -13.50
CA TRP A 38 -25.26 -0.22 -12.33
C TRP A 38 -24.94 1.05 -11.50
N LYS A 39 -25.44 2.24 -11.85
CA LYS A 39 -25.21 3.43 -11.02
C LYS A 39 -26.32 3.56 -9.97
N SER A 40 -26.10 3.08 -8.73
CA SER A 40 -26.53 3.75 -7.48
C SER A 40 -26.59 2.92 -6.19
N GLN A 41 -26.39 1.60 -6.16
CA GLN A 41 -26.81 0.82 -4.96
C GLN A 41 -25.75 0.11 -4.10
N SER A 42 -24.46 0.15 -4.41
CA SER A 42 -23.43 -0.43 -3.49
C SER A 42 -22.58 0.59 -2.72
N ILE A 43 -22.76 1.89 -2.98
CA ILE A 43 -21.92 2.96 -2.43
C ILE A 43 -22.45 3.46 -1.07
N SER A 44 -23.72 3.23 -0.71
CA SER A 44 -24.28 3.83 0.52
C SER A 44 -23.84 3.17 1.83
N HIS A 45 -23.46 1.88 1.81
CA HIS A 45 -23.20 1.13 3.05
C HIS A 45 -21.79 1.35 3.61
N GLU A 46 -20.75 1.46 2.77
CA GLU A 46 -19.37 1.71 3.24
C GLU A 46 -19.14 3.17 3.68
N PHE A 47 -19.84 4.13 3.07
CA PHE A 47 -19.71 5.56 3.37
C PHE A 47 -20.29 5.94 4.74
N HIS A 48 -21.32 5.22 5.21
CA HIS A 48 -21.82 5.35 6.57
C HIS A 48 -20.79 4.99 7.65
N HIS A 49 -19.80 4.13 7.34
CA HIS A 49 -18.75 3.78 8.29
C HIS A 49 -17.71 4.90 8.48
N VAL A 50 -17.37 5.66 7.42
CA VAL A 50 -16.43 6.80 7.51
C VAL A 50 -17.06 8.00 8.22
N HIS A 51 -18.36 8.26 8.01
CA HIS A 51 -19.06 9.31 8.78
C HIS A 51 -19.16 8.94 10.26
N ARG A 52 -19.43 7.67 10.58
CA ARG A 52 -19.36 7.17 11.96
C ARG A 52 -17.96 7.25 12.53
N SER A 53 -16.89 7.00 11.77
CA SER A 53 -15.52 7.10 12.30
C SER A 53 -15.16 8.54 12.67
N ARG A 54 -15.49 9.53 11.84
CA ARG A 54 -15.31 10.96 12.20
C ARG A 54 -16.16 11.37 13.41
N GLN A 55 -17.44 10.99 13.45
CA GLN A 55 -18.30 11.26 14.61
C GLN A 55 -17.82 10.54 15.87
N ASN A 56 -17.31 9.32 15.74
CA ASN A 56 -16.78 8.54 16.84
C ASN A 56 -15.45 9.11 17.32
N ILE A 57 -14.55 9.56 16.43
CA ILE A 57 -13.32 10.25 16.84
C ILE A 57 -13.70 11.53 17.57
N ILE A 58 -14.56 12.39 17.01
CA ILE A 58 -15.02 13.63 17.69
C ILE A 58 -15.68 13.30 19.04
N ARG A 59 -16.50 12.24 19.11
CA ARG A 59 -17.17 11.83 20.35
C ARG A 59 -16.19 11.23 21.35
N HIS A 60 -15.23 10.44 20.91
CA HIS A 60 -14.19 9.87 21.77
C HIS A 60 -13.22 10.95 22.24
N THR A 61 -12.79 11.89 21.39
CA THR A 61 -12.00 13.05 21.82
C THR A 61 -12.79 13.96 22.73
N SER A 62 -14.09 14.18 22.51
CA SER A 62 -14.94 14.98 23.41
C SER A 62 -15.18 14.29 24.76
N LEU A 63 -15.43 12.97 24.77
CA LEU A 63 -15.60 12.20 26.00
C LEU A 63 -14.30 12.05 26.77
N ARG A 64 -13.18 11.86 26.06
CA ARG A 64 -11.83 11.84 26.63
C ARG A 64 -11.43 13.23 27.12
N TRP A 65 -11.80 14.31 26.43
CA TRP A 65 -11.65 15.69 26.94
C TRP A 65 -12.42 15.86 28.24
N GLU A 66 -13.68 15.44 28.33
CA GLU A 66 -14.45 15.60 29.55
C GLU A 66 -13.87 14.75 30.70
N GLN A 67 -13.44 13.52 30.42
CA GLN A 67 -12.77 12.65 31.39
C GLN A 67 -11.39 13.17 31.80
N THR A 68 -10.57 13.64 30.86
CA THR A 68 -9.25 14.23 31.09
C THR A 68 -9.37 15.56 31.82
N ARG A 69 -10.36 16.39 31.50
CA ARG A 69 -10.65 17.64 32.21
C ARG A 69 -11.03 17.35 33.67
N VAL A 70 -11.90 16.37 33.90
CA VAL A 70 -12.31 15.96 35.26
C VAL A 70 -11.15 15.30 36.02
N SER A 71 -10.33 14.48 35.35
CA SER A 71 -9.17 13.84 35.99
C SER A 71 -8.02 14.80 36.24
N ALA A 72 -7.72 15.73 35.32
CA ALA A 72 -6.75 16.81 35.49
C ALA A 72 -7.20 17.88 36.50
N GLN A 73 -8.51 18.02 36.75
CA GLN A 73 -9.03 18.77 37.89
C GLN A 73 -8.89 17.99 39.22
N SER A 74 -8.88 16.66 39.18
CA SER A 74 -8.80 15.80 40.37
C SER A 74 -7.37 15.45 40.81
N THR A 75 -6.41 15.38 39.87
CA THR A 75 -4.98 15.28 40.14
C THR A 75 -4.41 16.69 40.11
N SER A 76 -4.14 17.24 41.28
CA SER A 76 -3.51 18.54 41.50
C SER A 76 -2.52 18.91 40.39
N ARG A 77 -2.85 19.94 39.59
CA ARG A 77 -1.90 20.71 38.77
C ARG A 77 -0.84 21.34 39.68
N LEU A 78 0.10 20.53 40.18
CA LEU A 78 1.20 21.02 41.00
C LEU A 78 2.19 21.73 40.07
N ARG A 79 1.96 23.03 39.86
CA ARG A 79 3.03 23.94 39.48
C ARG A 79 4.09 23.87 40.58
N HIS A 80 5.26 23.34 40.28
CA HIS A 80 6.43 23.47 41.14
C HIS A 80 7.41 24.42 40.47
N GLN A 81 7.43 25.65 41.00
CA GLN A 81 8.48 26.63 40.76
C GLN A 81 9.69 26.27 41.64
N GLY A 82 10.88 26.19 41.05
CA GLY A 82 12.14 26.33 41.77
C GLY A 82 13.20 25.27 41.43
N LEU A 83 14.34 25.73 40.91
CA LEU A 83 15.53 24.96 40.58
C LEU A 83 16.37 24.47 41.78
N GLU A 84 15.90 24.64 43.03
CA GLU A 84 16.76 24.48 44.21
C GLU A 84 16.39 23.35 45.20
N ALA A 85 15.40 22.51 44.92
CA ALA A 85 15.13 21.35 45.77
C ALA A 85 14.65 20.18 44.91
N GLY A 86 15.23 19.00 45.11
CA GLY A 86 15.03 17.78 44.31
C GLY A 86 13.59 17.24 44.26
N PHE A 87 12.69 17.99 43.62
CA PHE A 87 11.34 17.59 43.29
C PHE A 87 11.33 16.96 41.89
N TYR A 88 10.71 15.78 41.78
CA TYR A 88 10.43 15.15 40.49
C TYR A 88 9.42 16.02 39.73
N TYR A 89 9.87 16.70 38.66
CA TYR A 89 8.97 17.41 37.76
C TYR A 89 8.04 16.40 37.06
N SER A 90 6.76 16.75 36.95
CA SER A 90 5.87 16.07 36.02
C SER A 90 6.45 16.23 34.61
N ARG A 91 6.64 15.12 33.89
CA ARG A 91 7.10 15.13 32.49
C ARG A 91 5.95 15.32 31.50
N VAL A 92 4.77 15.71 31.99
CA VAL A 92 3.58 15.98 31.18
C VAL A 92 3.38 17.49 31.09
N PHE A 93 3.45 18.00 29.86
CA PHE A 93 3.31 19.41 29.53
C PHE A 93 1.96 19.63 28.86
N TYR A 94 1.08 20.36 29.56
CA TYR A 94 -0.22 20.74 29.02
C TYR A 94 -0.11 22.06 28.25
N VAL A 95 -0.60 22.07 27.02
CA VAL A 95 -0.47 23.25 26.14
C VAL A 95 -1.22 24.47 26.68
N THR A 96 -2.31 24.27 27.44
CA THR A 96 -3.07 25.37 28.05
C THR A 96 -2.34 26.04 29.21
N ASP A 97 -1.37 25.38 29.84
CA ASP A 97 -0.55 25.99 30.90
C ASP A 97 0.34 27.12 30.36
N ASN A 98 0.68 27.08 29.07
CA ASN A 98 1.36 28.13 28.33
C ASN A 98 0.41 29.08 27.58
N GLY A 99 -0.90 28.96 27.80
CA GLY A 99 -1.91 29.89 27.27
C GLY A 99 -2.46 29.54 25.89
N ALA A 100 -2.27 28.31 25.40
CA ALA A 100 -2.90 27.87 24.16
C ALA A 100 -4.43 27.91 24.30
N ASP A 101 -5.13 28.33 23.25
CA ASP A 101 -6.59 28.44 23.20
C ASP A 101 -7.19 27.16 22.60
N PRO A 102 -7.80 26.27 23.42
CA PRO A 102 -8.37 25.01 22.95
C PRO A 102 -9.69 25.17 22.18
N SER A 103 -10.20 26.40 22.02
CA SER A 103 -11.47 26.68 21.34
C SER A 103 -11.32 27.02 19.86
N CYS A 104 -10.09 27.05 19.34
CA CYS A 104 -9.75 27.42 17.96
C CYS A 104 -10.16 28.86 17.58
N GLN A 105 -10.36 29.75 18.55
CA GLN A 105 -10.75 31.15 18.29
C GLN A 105 -9.56 32.09 18.18
N LYS A 106 -8.48 31.79 18.89
CA LYS A 106 -7.24 32.57 18.91
C LYS A 106 -6.07 31.74 18.44
N ASP A 107 -5.11 32.45 17.87
CA ASP A 107 -3.84 31.86 17.48
C ASP A 107 -3.12 31.30 18.72
N SER A 108 -2.77 30.02 18.66
CA SER A 108 -2.11 29.28 19.74
C SER A 108 -0.66 28.96 19.43
N THR A 109 -0.10 29.45 18.32
CA THR A 109 1.21 28.99 17.84
C THR A 109 2.33 29.27 18.85
N ASP A 110 2.43 30.49 19.36
CA ASP A 110 3.47 30.85 20.34
C ASP A 110 3.37 30.01 21.62
N ALA A 111 2.15 29.76 22.11
CA ALA A 111 1.91 28.98 23.31
C ALA A 111 2.25 27.49 23.12
N LEU A 112 1.87 26.93 21.97
CA LEU A 112 2.20 25.55 21.59
C LEU A 112 3.72 25.38 21.39
N GLN A 113 4.35 26.30 20.66
CA GLN A 113 5.80 26.27 20.43
C GLN A 113 6.57 26.41 21.75
N LYS A 114 6.10 27.28 22.66
CA LYS A 114 6.68 27.39 24.00
C LYS A 114 6.58 26.07 24.76
N THR A 115 5.43 25.41 24.71
CA THR A 115 5.22 24.10 25.37
C THR A 115 6.18 23.04 24.81
N ILE A 116 6.35 22.98 23.49
CA ILE A 116 7.32 22.10 22.83
C ILE A 116 8.75 22.40 23.31
N ASN A 117 9.14 23.68 23.37
CA ASN A 117 10.47 24.07 23.82
C ASN A 117 10.71 23.71 25.30
N ASP A 118 9.72 23.95 26.17
CA ASP A 118 9.80 23.61 27.59
C ASP A 118 9.94 22.09 27.79
N ALA A 119 9.20 21.30 27.01
CA ALA A 119 9.24 19.83 27.04
C ALA A 119 10.61 19.27 26.61
N PHE A 120 11.23 19.86 25.58
CA PHE A 120 12.56 19.46 25.10
C PHE A 120 13.71 20.03 25.93
N ALA A 121 13.44 21.00 26.80
CA ALA A 121 14.41 21.49 27.78
C ALA A 121 14.53 20.56 29.01
N VAL A 122 13.70 19.51 29.08
CA VAL A 122 13.77 18.50 30.14
C VAL A 122 15.05 17.68 29.94
N GLY A 123 16.12 18.12 30.62
CA GLY A 123 17.39 17.41 30.57
C GLY A 123 17.30 15.98 31.10
N SER A 124 18.08 15.09 30.49
CA SER A 124 18.54 13.86 31.11
C SER A 124 20.05 13.70 30.90
N SER A 125 20.67 12.80 31.66
CA SER A 125 22.07 12.44 31.50
C SER A 125 22.30 11.33 30.47
N HIS A 126 21.25 10.88 29.78
CA HIS A 126 21.29 9.75 28.87
C HIS A 126 21.03 10.22 27.42
N GLU A 127 21.54 9.43 26.50
CA GLU A 127 21.33 9.59 25.06
C GLU A 127 20.75 8.28 24.53
N LEU A 128 19.84 8.36 23.55
CA LEU A 128 19.27 7.18 22.88
C LEU A 128 20.21 6.69 21.76
N ASP A 129 20.74 7.64 21.00
CA ASP A 129 21.77 7.50 19.97
C ASP A 129 22.76 8.66 20.14
N SER A 130 23.92 8.60 19.46
CA SER A 130 24.95 9.64 19.54
C SER A 130 24.35 11.04 19.31
N ASP A 131 24.51 11.93 20.27
CA ASP A 131 24.02 13.32 20.22
C ASP A 131 22.48 13.46 20.16
N VAL A 132 21.72 12.41 20.53
CA VAL A 132 20.25 12.45 20.69
C VAL A 132 19.90 12.33 22.19
N PRO A 133 19.64 13.45 22.87
CA PRO A 133 19.26 13.43 24.28
C PRO A 133 17.98 12.61 24.52
N ASP A 134 18.02 11.70 25.49
CA ASP A 134 16.83 11.02 26.01
C ASP A 134 16.05 11.99 26.88
N LEU A 135 14.82 12.34 26.53
CA LEU A 135 14.01 13.26 27.32
C LEU A 135 13.23 12.54 28.43
N GLY A 136 13.39 11.22 28.58
CA GLY A 136 12.89 10.44 29.71
C GLY A 136 11.36 10.28 29.71
N GLY A 137 10.75 10.16 28.53
CA GLY A 137 9.32 9.91 28.37
C GLY A 137 8.48 11.15 28.59
N VAL A 138 8.86 12.25 27.95
CA VAL A 138 8.10 13.51 28.05
C VAL A 138 6.83 13.45 27.21
N GLU A 139 5.74 13.97 27.76
CA GLU A 139 4.46 14.06 27.08
C GLU A 139 4.08 15.52 26.83
N ILE A 140 3.72 15.85 25.60
CA ILE A 140 3.06 17.11 25.23
C ILE A 140 1.59 16.79 24.97
N HIS A 141 0.73 17.23 25.88
CA HIS A 141 -0.68 16.87 25.92
C HIS A 141 -1.56 18.05 25.46
N LEU A 142 -2.26 17.88 24.34
CA LEU A 142 -3.13 18.92 23.77
C LEU A 142 -4.54 18.97 24.39
N GLU A 143 -4.84 18.06 25.32
CA GLU A 143 -6.07 18.06 26.11
C GLU A 143 -7.34 17.98 25.26
N GLY A 144 -7.33 17.30 24.12
CA GLY A 144 -8.48 17.19 23.22
C GLY A 144 -8.97 18.51 22.61
N GLY A 145 -8.26 19.62 22.82
CA GLY A 145 -8.63 20.94 22.31
C GLY A 145 -8.42 21.07 20.80
N GLU A 146 -9.00 22.12 20.22
CA GLU A 146 -8.74 22.55 18.85
C GLU A 146 -7.91 23.83 18.86
N TYR A 147 -6.77 23.81 18.16
CA TYR A 147 -5.81 24.91 18.21
C TYR A 147 -5.53 25.45 16.81
N LEU A 148 -5.83 26.74 16.63
CA LEU A 148 -5.53 27.48 15.42
C LEU A 148 -4.06 27.91 15.45
N ILE A 149 -3.30 27.67 14.37
CA ILE A 149 -1.89 28.06 14.25
C ILE A 149 -1.62 28.90 12.99
N SER A 150 -0.76 29.92 13.10
CA SER A 150 -0.32 30.81 12.00
C SER A 150 1.00 30.42 11.35
N PHE A 151 1.81 29.58 11.99
CA PHE A 151 3.09 29.11 11.46
C PHE A 151 3.44 27.72 11.99
N PRO A 152 4.40 27.00 11.35
CA PRO A 152 4.77 25.64 11.75
C PRO A 152 5.20 25.55 13.20
N LEU A 153 4.74 24.49 13.88
CA LEU A 153 5.32 24.06 15.15
C LEU A 153 6.58 23.26 14.83
N GLN A 154 7.73 23.72 15.31
CA GLN A 154 9.02 23.12 15.00
C GLN A 154 9.57 22.44 16.25
N LEU A 155 9.92 21.15 16.15
CA LEU A 155 10.69 20.51 17.22
C LEU A 155 12.07 21.16 17.34
N PRO A 156 12.64 21.31 18.54
CA PRO A 156 13.89 22.03 18.73
C PRO A 156 15.03 21.52 17.87
N ALA A 157 15.80 22.47 17.34
CA ALA A 157 16.86 22.20 16.39
C ALA A 157 18.05 21.43 16.96
N SER A 158 18.13 21.32 18.30
CA SER A 158 19.10 20.50 19.03
C SER A 158 18.82 19.00 18.94
N GLY A 159 17.63 18.59 18.48
CA GLY A 159 17.23 17.21 18.54
C GLY A 159 16.74 16.78 19.93
N GLY A 160 16.44 15.50 20.06
CA GLY A 160 15.95 14.86 21.27
C GLY A 160 15.00 13.71 20.97
N GLY A 161 14.81 12.83 21.95
CA GLY A 161 13.98 11.64 21.77
C GLY A 161 13.21 11.21 23.01
N ASN A 162 12.46 10.11 22.88
CA ASN A 162 11.58 9.59 23.93
C ASN A 162 10.52 10.63 24.34
N VAL A 163 9.72 11.06 23.34
CA VAL A 163 8.68 12.08 23.47
C VAL A 163 7.37 11.61 22.84
N VAL A 164 6.25 11.91 23.51
CA VAL A 164 4.91 11.66 23.00
C VAL A 164 4.16 12.98 22.83
N ILE A 165 3.62 13.25 21.65
CA ILE A 165 2.73 14.39 21.37
C ILE A 165 1.35 13.84 21.06
N HIS A 166 0.32 14.24 21.82
CA HIS A 166 -0.97 13.59 21.68
C HIS A 166 -2.20 14.38 22.10
N GLY A 167 -3.35 13.91 21.60
CA GLY A 167 -4.68 14.22 22.10
C GLY A 167 -5.13 15.64 21.78
N GLY A 168 -5.45 15.95 20.52
CA GLY A 168 -6.00 17.27 20.14
C GLY A 168 -6.02 17.51 18.62
N THR A 169 -6.39 18.72 18.22
CA THR A 169 -6.46 19.12 16.81
C THR A 169 -5.58 20.33 16.52
N LEU A 170 -4.75 20.26 15.48
CA LEU A 170 -4.03 21.41 14.92
C LEU A 170 -4.70 21.85 13.63
N ARG A 171 -4.98 23.15 13.49
CA ARG A 171 -5.56 23.75 12.28
C ARG A 171 -4.70 24.91 11.78
N ALA A 172 -4.31 24.88 10.51
CA ALA A 172 -3.70 26.04 9.88
C ALA A 172 -4.74 27.16 9.74
N ASN A 173 -4.36 28.38 10.09
CA ASN A 173 -5.17 29.56 9.79
C ASN A 173 -5.00 30.01 8.34
N SER A 174 -5.78 30.99 7.90
CA SER A 174 -5.74 31.48 6.51
C SER A 174 -4.45 32.23 6.13
N SER A 175 -3.61 32.58 7.10
CA SER A 175 -2.32 33.25 6.89
C SER A 175 -1.12 32.31 6.99
N PHE A 176 -1.35 31.00 7.19
CA PHE A 176 -0.28 30.03 7.34
C PHE A 176 0.63 30.00 6.10
N PRO A 177 1.96 29.94 6.26
CA PRO A 177 2.89 29.98 5.14
C PRO A 177 2.75 28.76 4.23
N THR A 178 2.67 29.00 2.93
CA THR A 178 2.62 27.94 1.91
C THR A 178 3.89 27.10 1.92
N GLY A 179 3.76 25.81 1.57
CA GLY A 179 4.89 24.90 1.39
C GLY A 179 5.46 24.31 2.69
N ARG A 180 4.91 24.72 3.84
CA ARG A 180 5.28 24.28 5.19
C ARG A 180 4.26 23.28 5.77
N TYR A 181 4.59 22.67 6.90
CA TYR A 181 3.76 21.66 7.58
C TYR A 181 3.30 22.15 8.96
N LEU A 182 2.16 21.65 9.46
CA LEU A 182 1.65 22.02 10.78
C LEU A 182 2.64 21.68 11.90
N LEU A 183 3.28 20.50 11.81
CA LEU A 183 4.33 20.04 12.71
C LEU A 183 5.56 19.62 11.90
N GLU A 184 6.73 20.15 12.26
CA GLU A 184 7.99 19.94 11.56
C GLU A 184 9.06 19.37 12.51
N MET A 185 9.67 18.26 12.09
CA MET A 185 10.82 17.63 12.73
C MET A 185 12.01 17.75 11.78
N TRP A 186 12.76 18.85 11.89
CA TRP A 186 13.88 19.14 11.00
C TRP A 186 14.94 19.96 11.72
N SER A 187 16.03 19.31 12.11
CA SER A 187 17.06 19.92 12.94
C SER A 187 17.94 20.90 12.15
N ALA A 188 18.66 21.77 12.87
CA ALA A 188 19.65 22.66 12.25
C ALA A 188 20.78 21.87 11.56
N ALA A 189 21.13 20.69 12.08
CA ALA A 189 22.12 19.81 11.47
C ALA A 189 21.62 19.24 10.13
N GLY A 190 20.35 18.81 10.09
CA GLY A 190 19.71 18.31 8.87
C GLY A 190 19.58 19.37 7.77
N ILE A 191 19.23 20.61 8.15
CA ILE A 191 19.17 21.76 7.22
C ILE A 191 20.56 22.06 6.63
N LYS A 192 21.59 22.16 7.49
CA LYS A 192 22.97 22.43 7.06
C LYS A 192 23.50 21.36 6.11
N ARG A 193 23.25 20.08 6.42
CA ARG A 193 23.65 18.95 5.55
C ARG A 193 23.05 19.03 4.17
N ARG A 194 21.81 19.50 4.08
CA ARG A 194 21.12 19.74 2.81
C ARG A 194 21.48 21.08 2.19
N SER A 195 22.63 21.67 2.53
CA SER A 195 23.12 22.94 1.99
C SER A 195 22.07 24.06 2.08
N ASN A 196 21.28 24.09 3.17
CA ASN A 196 20.18 25.03 3.37
C ASN A 196 19.08 24.93 2.30
N ARG A 197 18.76 23.73 1.80
CA ARG A 197 17.53 23.47 1.03
C ARG A 197 16.31 23.98 1.80
N THR A 198 15.26 24.35 1.06
CA THR A 198 13.95 24.68 1.64
C THR A 198 13.11 23.42 1.86
N VAL A 199 12.03 23.52 2.63
CA VAL A 199 11.06 22.42 2.81
C VAL A 199 10.49 21.97 1.46
N GLU A 200 10.19 22.91 0.57
CA GLU A 200 9.64 22.60 -0.75
C GLU A 200 10.64 21.82 -1.59
N ALA A 201 11.93 22.15 -1.46
CA ALA A 201 12.97 21.46 -2.18
C ALA A 201 13.12 20.00 -1.72
N LEU A 202 12.79 19.63 -0.48
CA LEU A 202 12.88 18.24 0.05
C LEU A 202 12.16 17.22 -0.84
N ARG A 203 11.05 17.62 -1.47
CA ARG A 203 10.27 16.79 -2.41
C ARG A 203 10.99 16.51 -3.73
N ASP A 204 12.08 17.21 -4.03
CA ASP A 204 12.84 17.03 -5.26
C ASP A 204 13.65 15.72 -5.19
N ARG A 205 13.26 14.81 -6.09
CA ARG A 205 13.80 13.46 -6.30
C ARG A 205 14.97 13.41 -7.28
N SER A 206 15.25 14.51 -7.98
CA SER A 206 16.38 14.60 -8.92
C SER A 206 17.72 14.79 -8.21
N TYR A 207 17.68 15.31 -6.97
CA TYR A 207 18.85 15.47 -6.13
C TYR A 207 19.27 14.15 -5.53
N ALA A 208 20.57 14.06 -5.24
CA ALA A 208 21.23 12.97 -4.57
C ALA A 208 20.76 12.76 -3.09
N SER A 209 19.48 12.95 -2.78
CA SER A 209 18.84 12.56 -1.52
C SER A 209 18.83 11.05 -1.30
N ILE A 210 19.19 10.25 -2.32
CA ILE A 210 19.51 8.82 -2.13
C ILE A 210 20.94 8.63 -1.56
N ASN A 211 21.85 9.60 -1.75
CA ASN A 211 23.20 9.56 -1.17
C ASN A 211 23.28 10.12 0.26
N CYS A 212 22.23 10.75 0.81
CA CYS A 212 22.23 11.18 2.21
C CYS A 212 22.03 10.02 3.20
N LEU A 213 21.93 8.79 2.71
CA LEU A 213 21.87 7.55 3.50
C LEU A 213 23.26 7.02 3.93
N LYS A 214 24.37 7.60 3.45
CA LYS A 214 25.73 7.11 3.81
C LYS A 214 26.24 7.61 5.16
N ASP A 215 25.73 8.74 5.63
CA ASP A 215 26.09 9.33 6.92
C ASP A 215 24.83 9.37 7.80
N TYR A 216 24.59 8.28 8.54
CA TYR A 216 23.48 8.17 9.49
C TYR A 216 23.66 9.26 10.55
N ILE A 217 22.78 10.27 10.56
CA ILE A 217 22.69 11.17 11.69
C ILE A 217 21.22 11.30 12.04
N THR A 218 20.92 10.84 13.24
CA THR A 218 19.63 10.91 13.88
C THR A 218 19.56 12.22 14.64
N SER A 219 18.55 13.06 14.38
CA SER A 219 18.28 14.24 15.21
C SER A 219 17.15 13.98 16.21
N TYR A 220 16.24 13.09 15.85
CA TYR A 220 15.12 12.71 16.69
C TYR A 220 14.98 11.20 16.69
N GLU A 221 14.76 10.62 17.87
CA GLU A 221 14.55 9.18 18.03
C GLU A 221 13.38 8.91 18.97
N ASP A 222 12.59 7.86 18.71
CA ASP A 222 11.50 7.45 19.60
C ASP A 222 10.52 8.60 19.89
N ILE A 223 10.09 9.26 18.81
CA ILE A 223 9.05 10.28 18.83
C ILE A 223 7.73 9.62 18.46
N THR A 224 6.72 9.77 19.31
CA THR A 224 5.37 9.26 19.06
C THR A 224 4.39 10.42 18.88
N ILE A 225 3.70 10.46 17.74
CA ILE A 225 2.60 11.39 17.47
C ILE A 225 1.32 10.57 17.37
N LYS A 226 0.38 10.78 18.30
CA LYS A 226 -0.82 9.92 18.37
C LYS A 226 -2.10 10.60 18.78
N ASP A 227 -3.23 10.03 18.36
CA ASP A 227 -4.57 10.49 18.74
C ASP A 227 -4.81 11.98 18.40
N MET A 228 -4.36 12.42 17.23
CA MET A 228 -4.46 13.81 16.78
C MET A 228 -5.23 13.97 15.46
N MET A 229 -5.78 15.16 15.25
CA MET A 229 -6.28 15.60 13.94
C MET A 229 -5.48 16.78 13.41
N PHE A 230 -5.02 16.70 12.17
CA PHE A 230 -4.29 17.75 11.47
C PHE A 230 -5.15 18.27 10.32
N ASP A 231 -5.47 19.56 10.34
CA ASP A 231 -6.22 20.24 9.28
C ASP A 231 -5.33 21.30 8.62
N GLY A 232 -4.82 20.98 7.43
CA GLY A 232 -3.93 21.86 6.68
C GLY A 232 -4.62 23.09 6.09
N ASN A 233 -5.95 23.17 6.15
CA ASN A 233 -6.76 24.26 5.61
C ASN A 233 -6.39 24.63 4.15
N TYR A 234 -5.99 23.63 3.37
CA TYR A 234 -5.51 23.73 1.99
C TYR A 234 -4.30 24.64 1.77
N VAL A 235 -3.58 25.01 2.84
CA VAL A 235 -2.39 25.88 2.79
C VAL A 235 -1.13 25.19 3.34
N ALA A 236 -1.29 24.30 4.32
CA ALA A 236 -0.20 23.57 4.97
C ALA A 236 -0.17 22.09 4.54
N GLY A 237 0.98 21.44 4.63
CA GLY A 237 1.07 19.99 4.78
C GLY A 237 0.73 19.55 6.22
N GLY A 238 0.62 18.24 6.45
CA GLY A 238 0.36 17.71 7.80
C GLY A 238 1.61 17.63 8.68
N LEU A 239 2.43 16.59 8.45
CA LEU A 239 3.63 16.30 9.25
C LEU A 239 4.89 16.19 8.37
N LEU A 240 5.99 16.81 8.82
CA LEU A 240 7.31 16.66 8.21
C LEU A 240 8.27 15.92 9.17
N ILE A 241 8.86 14.82 8.71
CA ILE A 241 9.85 14.02 9.43
C ILE A 241 11.15 13.99 8.63
N VAL A 242 12.23 14.52 9.20
CA VAL A 242 13.55 14.55 8.56
C VAL A 242 14.62 14.03 9.50
N ASP A 243 15.54 13.21 8.99
CA ASP A 243 16.72 12.69 9.71
C ASP A 243 16.36 12.11 11.09
N SER A 244 15.33 11.29 11.14
CA SER A 244 14.77 10.71 12.37
C SER A 244 14.80 9.17 12.35
N LEU A 245 14.79 8.56 13.52
CA LEU A 245 14.81 7.11 13.70
C LEU A 245 13.66 6.67 14.61
N ARG A 246 13.00 5.54 14.31
CA ARG A 246 11.96 4.96 15.20
C ARG A 246 10.84 5.94 15.56
N VAL A 247 10.32 6.64 14.56
CA VAL A 247 9.18 7.55 14.76
C VAL A 247 7.88 6.78 14.61
N ASN A 248 6.96 6.96 15.56
CA ASN A 248 5.64 6.32 15.56
C ASN A 248 4.55 7.36 15.27
N VAL A 249 3.75 7.12 14.23
CA VAL A 249 2.55 7.91 13.90
C VAL A 249 1.34 7.01 14.02
N GLU A 250 0.50 7.25 15.02
CA GLU A 250 -0.58 6.33 15.37
C GLU A 250 -1.92 7.04 15.50
N ASN A 251 -2.98 6.51 14.87
CA ASN A 251 -4.32 7.07 14.98
C ASN A 251 -4.38 8.58 14.66
N LEU A 252 -3.71 8.97 13.57
CA LEU A 252 -3.70 10.33 13.05
C LEU A 252 -4.83 10.49 12.02
N TYR A 253 -5.54 11.61 12.07
CA TYR A 253 -6.47 12.02 11.01
C TYR A 253 -5.96 13.29 10.34
N VAL A 254 -5.52 13.20 9.09
CA VAL A 254 -4.98 14.35 8.34
C VAL A 254 -5.91 14.72 7.20
N SER A 255 -6.34 15.97 7.16
CA SER A 255 -7.19 16.50 6.10
C SER A 255 -6.73 17.84 5.54
N HIS A 256 -7.18 18.17 4.33
CA HIS A 256 -6.97 19.48 3.71
C HIS A 256 -5.49 19.88 3.62
N TYR A 257 -4.61 18.91 3.40
CA TYR A 257 -3.21 19.21 3.17
C TYR A 257 -3.01 19.79 1.76
N ALA A 258 -2.21 20.84 1.62
CA ALA A 258 -1.93 21.49 0.34
C ALA A 258 -0.94 20.70 -0.54
N THR A 259 -0.11 19.87 0.10
CA THR A 259 1.05 19.21 -0.52
C THR A 259 1.09 17.74 -0.13
N ASP A 260 1.58 17.43 1.07
CA ASP A 260 1.65 16.08 1.60
C ASP A 260 0.89 16.00 2.94
N GLY A 261 0.18 14.90 3.17
CA GLY A 261 -0.32 14.58 4.50
C GLY A 261 0.84 14.32 5.45
N ILE A 262 1.80 13.49 5.04
CA ILE A 262 3.10 13.29 5.71
C ILE A 262 4.20 13.26 4.67
N LEU A 263 5.30 13.97 4.92
CA LEU A 263 6.57 13.80 4.22
C LEU A 263 7.63 13.25 5.16
N ILE A 264 8.29 12.17 4.73
CA ILE A 264 9.43 11.56 5.39
C ILE A 264 10.63 11.67 4.47
N GLU A 265 11.75 12.22 4.94
CA GLU A 265 13.00 12.26 4.18
C GLU A 265 14.19 11.85 5.05
N GLY A 266 15.06 10.99 4.52
CA GLY A 266 16.33 10.63 5.17
C GLY A 266 16.16 10.02 6.57
N SER A 267 14.99 9.46 6.85
CA SER A 267 14.65 8.81 8.12
C SER A 267 14.69 7.29 7.95
N SER A 268 14.54 6.54 9.04
CA SER A 268 14.45 5.08 9.01
C SER A 268 13.60 4.55 10.17
N GLU A 269 13.07 3.34 10.02
CA GLU A 269 12.24 2.67 11.03
C GLU A 269 11.01 3.51 11.43
N VAL A 270 10.46 4.31 10.50
CA VAL A 270 9.21 5.06 10.75
C VAL A 270 8.02 4.12 10.59
N SER A 271 7.11 4.15 11.56
CA SER A 271 5.88 3.36 11.57
C SER A 271 4.65 4.26 11.54
N ILE A 272 3.83 4.15 10.49
CA ILE A 272 2.54 4.85 10.37
C ILE A 272 1.43 3.82 10.48
N GLN A 273 0.54 3.98 11.48
CA GLN A 273 -0.46 2.97 11.81
C GLN A 273 -1.85 3.57 12.08
N ASN A 274 -2.90 2.83 11.70
CA ASN A 274 -4.29 3.10 12.10
C ASN A 274 -4.78 4.53 11.78
N SER A 275 -4.30 5.10 10.67
CA SER A 275 -4.43 6.53 10.37
C SER A 275 -5.25 6.79 9.10
N TYR A 276 -5.74 8.02 8.96
CA TYR A 276 -6.58 8.46 7.85
C TYR A 276 -5.98 9.70 7.20
N PHE A 277 -5.86 9.69 5.87
CA PHE A 277 -5.31 10.81 5.10
C PHE A 277 -6.25 11.16 3.96
N GLY A 278 -6.69 12.42 3.87
CA GLY A 278 -7.31 12.85 2.64
C GLY A 278 -7.34 14.34 2.38
N HIS A 279 -7.01 14.69 1.14
CA HIS A 279 -6.93 16.07 0.68
C HIS A 279 -8.28 16.79 0.78
N PHE A 280 -9.37 16.16 0.34
CA PHE A 280 -10.74 16.65 0.40
C PHE A 280 -11.63 15.66 1.17
N ILE A 281 -12.47 16.18 2.07
CA ILE A 281 -13.44 15.34 2.79
C ILE A 281 -14.67 15.14 1.90
N ARG A 282 -14.81 13.95 1.33
CA ARG A 282 -16.00 13.56 0.55
C ARG A 282 -17.24 13.54 1.44
N THR A 283 -18.30 14.21 1.00
CA THR A 283 -19.67 14.01 1.51
C THR A 283 -20.54 13.57 0.33
N GLU A 284 -21.74 13.01 0.56
CA GLU A 284 -22.65 12.61 -0.54
C GLU A 284 -22.98 13.77 -1.50
N ASN A 285 -22.72 15.02 -1.08
CA ASN A 285 -22.92 16.24 -1.83
C ASN A 285 -21.61 16.92 -2.28
N SER A 286 -20.43 16.33 -2.03
CA SER A 286 -19.17 16.96 -2.47
C SER A 286 -19.09 16.96 -3.99
N GLU A 287 -18.74 18.09 -4.57
CA GLU A 287 -18.70 18.27 -6.01
C GLU A 287 -17.63 17.38 -6.63
N GLN A 288 -17.97 16.71 -7.73
CA GLN A 288 -17.05 15.88 -8.52
C GLN A 288 -15.75 16.63 -8.90
N GLN A 289 -15.83 17.96 -8.96
CA GLN A 289 -14.74 18.87 -9.31
C GLN A 289 -13.61 18.91 -8.25
N GLU A 290 -13.90 18.68 -6.97
CA GLU A 290 -12.88 18.64 -5.91
C GLU A 290 -11.93 17.44 -6.09
N GLU A 291 -12.47 16.28 -6.47
CA GLU A 291 -11.71 15.06 -6.73
C GLU A 291 -10.85 15.17 -7.99
N GLU A 292 -11.34 15.85 -9.02
CA GLU A 292 -10.58 16.11 -10.25
C GLU A 292 -9.39 17.05 -9.98
N ASN A 293 -9.58 18.02 -9.07
CA ASN A 293 -8.56 19.01 -8.68
C ASN A 293 -7.60 18.52 -7.60
N ALA A 294 -7.79 17.31 -7.08
CA ALA A 294 -6.84 16.71 -6.14
C ALA A 294 -5.44 16.64 -6.74
N SER A 295 -4.48 17.22 -6.01
CA SER A 295 -3.05 17.30 -6.38
C SER A 295 -2.10 16.79 -5.30
N GLY A 296 -2.55 16.70 -4.05
CA GLY A 296 -1.69 16.34 -2.91
C GLY A 296 -1.40 14.84 -2.80
N VAL A 297 -0.32 14.52 -2.10
CA VAL A 297 0.12 13.16 -1.76
C VAL A 297 -0.32 12.81 -0.33
N GLY A 298 -0.93 11.65 -0.10
CA GLY A 298 -1.30 11.25 1.26
C GLY A 298 -0.07 11.05 2.15
N ILE A 299 0.78 10.09 1.77
CA ILE A 299 2.04 9.77 2.46
C ILE A 299 3.18 9.74 1.44
N ASN A 300 4.22 10.53 1.68
CA ASN A 300 5.39 10.64 0.81
C ASN A 300 6.65 10.20 1.57
N ILE A 301 7.27 9.10 1.14
CA ILE A 301 8.37 8.44 1.82
C ILE A 301 9.62 8.49 0.94
N ILE A 302 10.59 9.32 1.31
CA ILE A 302 11.91 9.44 0.68
C ILE A 302 12.95 8.88 1.67
N SER A 303 12.76 7.61 2.04
CA SER A 303 13.49 6.93 3.11
C SER A 303 13.35 5.40 3.02
N ASN A 304 14.24 4.70 3.74
CA ASN A 304 14.28 3.24 3.78
C ASN A 304 13.64 2.68 5.06
N ASP A 305 13.31 1.39 5.02
CA ASP A 305 12.96 0.57 6.20
C ASP A 305 11.76 1.08 7.01
N ASN A 306 10.73 1.59 6.33
CA ASN A 306 9.52 2.10 6.97
C ASN A 306 8.34 1.12 6.85
N VAL A 307 7.38 1.25 7.76
CA VAL A 307 6.15 0.46 7.77
C VAL A 307 4.94 1.39 7.72
N VAL A 308 4.02 1.12 6.80
CA VAL A 308 2.68 1.72 6.80
C VAL A 308 1.67 0.59 6.95
N SER A 309 0.85 0.66 8.00
CA SER A 309 -0.12 -0.39 8.28
C SER A 309 -1.50 0.12 8.68
N ASN A 310 -2.56 -0.52 8.18
CA ASN A 310 -3.96 -0.20 8.54
C ASN A 310 -4.30 1.28 8.31
N VAL A 311 -3.94 1.80 7.13
CA VAL A 311 -4.13 3.21 6.77
C VAL A 311 -5.20 3.35 5.70
N VAL A 312 -6.06 4.36 5.86
CA VAL A 312 -7.08 4.71 4.88
C VAL A 312 -6.69 6.02 4.18
N ILE A 313 -6.71 6.03 2.84
CA ILE A 313 -6.35 7.20 2.05
C ILE A 313 -7.46 7.53 1.06
N PHE A 314 -7.86 8.80 1.02
CA PHE A 314 -8.95 9.29 0.19
C PHE A 314 -8.60 10.61 -0.48
N SER A 315 -9.19 10.89 -1.65
CA SER A 315 -9.13 12.18 -2.38
C SER A 315 -7.75 12.79 -2.73
N GLY A 316 -6.61 12.14 -2.48
CA GLY A 316 -5.28 12.59 -2.95
C GLY A 316 -5.00 12.23 -4.42
N ASP A 317 -4.11 12.95 -5.09
CA ASP A 317 -3.63 12.58 -6.45
C ASP A 317 -2.80 11.31 -6.40
N VAL A 318 -1.93 11.21 -5.38
CA VAL A 318 -1.21 9.99 -5.03
C VAL A 318 -1.55 9.60 -3.60
N GLY A 319 -1.90 8.33 -3.37
CA GLY A 319 -2.17 7.82 -2.03
C GLY A 319 -0.88 7.71 -1.22
N ILE A 320 -0.03 6.76 -1.57
CA ILE A 320 1.31 6.56 -1.01
C ILE A 320 2.35 6.65 -2.11
N GLN A 321 3.40 7.41 -1.88
CA GLN A 321 4.53 7.54 -2.79
C GLN A 321 5.82 7.17 -2.09
N ILE A 322 6.63 6.31 -2.70
CA ILE A 322 7.85 5.76 -2.10
C ILE A 322 9.05 5.95 -3.02
N SER A 323 10.12 6.50 -2.45
CA SER A 323 11.43 6.70 -3.04
C SER A 323 12.52 6.22 -2.07
N GLY A 324 12.44 4.95 -1.67
CA GLY A 324 13.38 4.28 -0.77
C GLY A 324 13.16 2.76 -0.72
N GLN A 325 14.13 2.04 -0.15
CA GLN A 325 14.22 0.59 -0.08
C GLN A 325 13.63 0.00 1.21
N GLY A 326 13.31 -1.30 1.22
CA GLY A 326 13.03 -2.04 2.45
C GLY A 326 11.64 -1.78 3.07
N ASN A 327 10.78 -1.02 2.40
CA ASN A 327 9.50 -0.60 2.95
C ASN A 327 8.45 -1.73 2.93
N LEU A 328 7.53 -1.70 3.91
CA LEU A 328 6.37 -2.58 4.00
C LEU A 328 5.07 -1.77 4.05
N LEU A 329 4.17 -2.04 3.11
CA LEU A 329 2.80 -1.52 3.08
C LEU A 329 1.82 -2.68 3.31
N THR A 330 0.98 -2.59 4.33
CA THR A 330 -0.03 -3.63 4.61
C THR A 330 -1.34 -3.08 5.14
N GLY A 331 -2.48 -3.65 4.76
CA GLY A 331 -3.78 -3.14 5.25
C GLY A 331 -4.07 -1.71 4.79
N ILE A 332 -3.59 -1.33 3.60
CA ILE A 332 -3.87 -0.01 3.03
C ILE A 332 -5.25 -0.06 2.38
N HIS A 333 -6.13 0.88 2.70
CA HIS A 333 -7.35 1.12 1.93
C HIS A 333 -7.18 2.44 1.15
N ALA A 334 -6.85 2.34 -0.13
CA ALA A 334 -6.71 3.50 -1.00
C ALA A 334 -7.96 3.65 -1.88
N TYR A 335 -8.71 4.72 -1.66
CA TYR A 335 -9.80 5.19 -2.53
C TYR A 335 -9.58 6.68 -2.85
N ASN A 336 -8.32 7.03 -3.13
CA ASN A 336 -7.95 8.35 -3.59
C ASN A 336 -8.35 8.56 -5.06
N LYS A 337 -7.89 9.66 -5.68
CA LYS A 337 -8.24 10.00 -7.07
C LYS A 337 -8.12 8.76 -7.98
N PRO A 338 -9.19 8.38 -8.71
CA PRO A 338 -9.20 7.18 -9.51
C PRO A 338 -8.14 7.17 -10.62
N THR A 339 -7.70 5.97 -11.01
CA THR A 339 -6.69 5.78 -12.05
C THR A 339 -7.16 6.26 -13.43
N ASP A 340 -8.44 6.13 -13.75
CA ASP A 340 -9.00 6.65 -15.00
C ASP A 340 -9.03 8.19 -15.07
N ARG A 341 -8.81 8.87 -13.94
CA ARG A 341 -8.62 10.32 -13.82
C ARG A 341 -7.16 10.72 -13.58
N GLY A 342 -6.22 9.78 -13.69
CA GLY A 342 -4.80 10.03 -13.55
C GLY A 342 -4.24 9.91 -12.13
N GLY A 343 -5.07 9.58 -11.14
CA GLY A 343 -4.57 9.34 -9.78
C GLY A 343 -3.89 7.98 -9.61
N ILE A 344 -3.04 7.88 -8.58
CA ILE A 344 -2.27 6.67 -8.28
C ILE A 344 -2.51 6.28 -6.82
N GLY A 345 -2.80 5.00 -6.56
CA GLY A 345 -3.02 4.51 -5.20
C GLY A 345 -1.69 4.42 -4.46
N ILE A 346 -0.77 3.65 -5.03
CA ILE A 346 0.60 3.50 -4.53
C ILE A 346 1.58 3.65 -5.69
N HIS A 347 2.57 4.53 -5.52
CA HIS A 347 3.62 4.77 -6.52
C HIS A 347 5.00 4.41 -5.96
N LEU A 348 5.59 3.33 -6.48
CA LEU A 348 6.99 3.00 -6.25
C LEU A 348 7.85 3.76 -7.26
N GLN A 349 8.43 4.86 -6.82
CA GLN A 349 9.22 5.79 -7.61
C GLN A 349 10.69 5.71 -7.19
N LEU A 350 11.25 4.50 -7.30
CA LEU A 350 12.67 4.23 -7.11
C LEU A 350 13.16 3.22 -8.16
N PRO A 351 13.40 3.69 -9.40
CA PRO A 351 13.77 2.84 -10.54
C PRO A 351 15.00 1.96 -10.26
N GLY A 352 14.86 0.64 -10.40
CA GLY A 352 15.92 -0.36 -10.24
C GLY A 352 16.29 -0.71 -8.80
N TYR A 353 15.63 -0.10 -7.81
CA TYR A 353 16.03 -0.19 -6.41
C TYR A 353 14.85 -0.25 -5.44
N SER A 354 13.64 -0.62 -5.86
CA SER A 354 12.43 -0.44 -5.04
C SER A 354 12.37 -1.28 -3.76
N GLN A 355 12.75 -2.57 -3.80
CA GLN A 355 12.84 -3.47 -2.63
C GLN A 355 11.67 -3.34 -1.63
N THR A 356 10.43 -3.32 -2.11
CA THR A 356 9.23 -2.98 -1.32
C THR A 356 8.20 -4.09 -1.38
N ARG A 357 7.51 -4.32 -0.25
CA ARG A 357 6.41 -5.30 -0.15
C ARG A 357 5.08 -4.57 0.06
N ILE A 358 4.07 -4.91 -0.74
CA ILE A 358 2.71 -4.37 -0.70
C ILE A 358 1.74 -5.54 -0.58
N MET A 359 1.11 -5.68 0.59
CA MET A 359 0.28 -6.85 0.87
C MET A 359 -1.02 -6.53 1.59
N ASN A 360 -1.99 -7.44 1.51
CA ASN A 360 -3.24 -7.39 2.30
C ASN A 360 -3.97 -6.04 2.24
N SER A 361 -3.93 -5.37 1.08
CA SER A 361 -4.48 -4.02 0.90
C SER A 361 -5.71 -4.02 -0.01
N TYR A 362 -6.56 -3.01 0.13
CA TYR A 362 -7.73 -2.75 -0.68
C TYR A 362 -7.55 -1.46 -1.51
N LEU A 363 -7.58 -1.61 -2.82
CA LEU A 363 -7.36 -0.55 -3.79
C LEU A 363 -8.67 -0.33 -4.58
N ASP A 364 -9.40 0.73 -4.30
CA ASP A 364 -10.71 1.02 -4.88
C ASP A 364 -10.61 2.11 -5.97
N ALA A 365 -10.82 1.70 -7.22
CA ALA A 365 -10.71 2.51 -8.44
C ALA A 365 -9.32 3.14 -8.68
N THR A 366 -8.31 2.79 -7.88
CA THR A 366 -6.95 3.31 -7.96
C THR A 366 -5.92 2.19 -7.92
N GLY A 367 -4.84 2.29 -8.68
CA GLY A 367 -3.88 1.19 -8.89
C GLY A 367 -2.53 1.35 -8.20
N ILE A 368 -1.63 0.42 -8.52
CA ILE A 368 -0.21 0.51 -8.15
C ILE A 368 0.59 0.83 -9.41
N VAL A 369 1.50 1.81 -9.33
CA VAL A 369 2.49 2.08 -10.37
C VAL A 369 3.87 1.78 -9.81
N ALA A 370 4.64 0.96 -10.52
CA ALA A 370 6.02 0.65 -10.15
C ALA A 370 6.97 0.98 -11.30
N ASP A 371 7.88 1.92 -11.03
CA ASP A 371 8.89 2.37 -11.98
C ASP A 371 10.13 1.48 -11.91
N ASP A 372 10.48 0.85 -13.04
CA ASP A 372 11.58 -0.11 -13.21
C ASP A 372 11.80 -1.03 -11.98
N PRO A 373 10.78 -1.81 -11.59
CA PRO A 373 10.77 -2.44 -10.28
C PRO A 373 11.83 -3.52 -10.13
N ALA A 374 12.49 -3.51 -8.96
CA ALA A 374 13.47 -4.50 -8.55
C ALA A 374 13.14 -5.02 -7.13
N GLN A 375 12.99 -6.34 -6.99
CA GLN A 375 12.70 -7.04 -5.74
C GLN A 375 11.41 -6.53 -5.05
N VAL A 376 10.30 -6.54 -5.80
CA VAL A 376 9.00 -6.03 -5.34
C VAL A 376 8.02 -7.18 -5.16
N ASP A 377 7.28 -7.21 -4.05
CA ASP A 377 6.17 -8.15 -3.82
C ASP A 377 4.84 -7.40 -3.74
N ILE A 378 3.89 -7.78 -4.59
CA ILE A 378 2.51 -7.28 -4.60
C ILE A 378 1.60 -8.50 -4.47
N SER A 379 1.17 -8.81 -3.23
CA SER A 379 0.42 -10.03 -2.97
C SER A 379 -0.74 -9.90 -2.01
N HIS A 380 -1.77 -10.73 -2.19
CA HIS A 380 -2.94 -10.79 -1.30
C HIS A 380 -3.74 -9.47 -1.22
N ASN A 381 -3.70 -8.65 -2.26
CA ASN A 381 -4.46 -7.41 -2.34
C ASN A 381 -5.79 -7.61 -3.07
N PHE A 382 -6.77 -6.76 -2.77
CA PHE A 382 -8.01 -6.64 -3.52
C PHE A 382 -8.01 -5.34 -4.32
N PHE A 383 -8.18 -5.43 -5.63
CA PHE A 383 -8.30 -4.33 -6.57
C PHE A 383 -9.75 -4.28 -7.08
N ASN A 384 -10.42 -3.15 -6.90
CA ASN A 384 -11.79 -2.93 -7.34
C ASN A 384 -11.88 -1.76 -8.31
N GLY A 385 -12.96 -1.67 -9.08
CA GLY A 385 -13.25 -0.50 -9.91
C GLY A 385 -12.28 -0.31 -11.08
N ASP A 386 -11.87 -1.41 -11.73
CA ASP A 386 -10.87 -1.41 -12.81
C ASP A 386 -9.45 -1.02 -12.37
N ALA A 387 -9.15 -1.04 -11.06
CA ALA A 387 -7.79 -0.85 -10.55
C ALA A 387 -6.82 -1.96 -11.01
N TYR A 388 -5.57 -1.60 -11.32
CA TYR A 388 -4.56 -2.51 -11.86
C TYR A 388 -3.16 -2.22 -11.34
N VAL A 389 -2.22 -3.13 -11.62
CA VAL A 389 -0.78 -2.92 -11.42
C VAL A 389 -0.15 -2.48 -12.75
N LEU A 390 0.53 -1.34 -12.77
CA LEU A 390 1.30 -0.83 -13.90
C LEU A 390 2.79 -0.98 -13.64
N LEU A 391 3.47 -1.75 -14.48
CA LEU A 391 4.92 -1.87 -14.49
C LEU A 391 5.45 -0.94 -15.57
N ARG A 392 6.08 0.17 -15.17
CA ARG A 392 6.50 1.23 -16.09
C ARG A 392 8.00 1.22 -16.27
N SER A 393 8.44 1.25 -17.52
CA SER A 393 9.84 1.47 -17.85
C SER A 393 10.12 2.96 -17.99
N THR A 394 11.05 3.51 -17.20
CA THR A 394 11.32 4.96 -17.22
C THR A 394 12.40 5.36 -18.22
N LYS A 395 13.14 4.40 -18.79
CA LYS A 395 14.14 4.67 -19.84
C LYS A 395 14.46 3.43 -20.66
N VAL A 396 15.07 3.65 -21.82
CA VAL A 396 15.59 2.60 -22.70
C VAL A 396 16.58 1.70 -21.93
N GLN A 397 16.47 0.39 -22.12
CA GLN A 397 17.35 -0.65 -21.56
C GLN A 397 17.24 -0.91 -20.04
N HIS A 398 16.21 -0.41 -19.36
CA HIS A 398 15.99 -0.83 -17.98
C HIS A 398 15.46 -2.26 -17.85
N SER A 399 15.68 -2.82 -16.67
CA SER A 399 15.28 -4.18 -16.30
C SER A 399 14.06 -4.14 -15.40
N ILE A 400 13.31 -5.24 -15.40
CA ILE A 400 12.41 -5.62 -14.31
C ILE A 400 12.95 -6.89 -13.67
N GLU A 401 13.15 -6.89 -12.35
CA GLU A 401 13.92 -7.94 -11.69
C GLU A 401 13.25 -8.37 -10.39
N GLN A 402 13.07 -9.68 -10.18
CA GLN A 402 12.56 -10.25 -8.92
C GLN A 402 11.22 -9.65 -8.48
N VAL A 403 10.30 -9.43 -9.42
CA VAL A 403 8.97 -8.87 -9.14
C VAL A 403 7.93 -9.97 -9.02
N THR A 404 7.17 -9.98 -7.94
CA THR A 404 6.08 -10.92 -7.68
C THR A 404 4.75 -10.16 -7.66
N VAL A 405 3.81 -10.57 -8.49
CA VAL A 405 2.41 -10.12 -8.46
C VAL A 405 1.52 -11.35 -8.38
N MET A 406 1.15 -11.76 -7.16
CA MET A 406 0.47 -13.04 -6.94
C MET A 406 -0.63 -13.00 -5.90
N PHE A 407 -1.59 -13.91 -5.99
CA PHE A 407 -2.66 -14.08 -5.00
C PHE A 407 -3.55 -12.84 -4.80
N ASN A 408 -3.61 -11.96 -5.79
CA ASN A 408 -4.48 -10.79 -5.74
C ASN A 408 -5.85 -11.12 -6.35
N MET A 409 -6.87 -10.41 -5.88
CA MET A 409 -8.21 -10.41 -6.43
C MET A 409 -8.44 -9.12 -7.20
N PHE A 410 -8.96 -9.21 -8.42
CA PHE A 410 -9.30 -8.06 -9.25
C PHE A 410 -10.79 -8.09 -9.63
N ALA A 411 -11.47 -6.95 -9.50
CA ALA A 411 -12.86 -6.77 -9.89
C ALA A 411 -13.03 -5.48 -10.71
N GLY A 412 -13.70 -5.59 -11.85
CA GLY A 412 -13.86 -4.49 -12.79
C GLY A 412 -15.12 -4.56 -13.64
N SER A 413 -15.12 -3.78 -14.72
CA SER A 413 -16.31 -3.36 -15.46
C SER A 413 -16.56 -4.11 -16.77
N TRP A 414 -15.83 -5.18 -17.05
CA TRP A 414 -15.88 -5.94 -18.31
C TRP A 414 -15.40 -5.15 -19.54
N ARG A 415 -14.73 -4.01 -19.34
CA ARG A 415 -14.15 -3.20 -20.43
C ARG A 415 -12.81 -3.72 -20.97
N GLY A 416 -12.38 -4.91 -20.54
CA GLY A 416 -11.15 -5.54 -21.01
C GLY A 416 -9.87 -4.96 -20.38
N VAL A 417 -9.98 -4.28 -19.24
CA VAL A 417 -8.81 -3.74 -18.52
C VAL A 417 -7.94 -4.89 -18.01
N PRO A 418 -6.64 -4.97 -18.38
CA PRO A 418 -5.74 -5.99 -17.86
C PRO A 418 -5.38 -5.75 -16.39
N ILE A 419 -5.31 -6.83 -15.61
CA ILE A 419 -4.96 -6.76 -14.17
C ILE A 419 -3.51 -6.30 -13.91
N VAL A 420 -2.61 -6.59 -14.86
CA VAL A 420 -1.23 -6.15 -14.87
C VAL A 420 -0.92 -5.60 -16.26
N GLN A 421 -0.29 -4.44 -16.32
CA GLN A 421 -0.01 -3.71 -17.55
C GLN A 421 1.47 -3.32 -17.62
N LEU A 422 1.97 -3.14 -18.85
CA LEU A 422 3.30 -2.61 -19.11
C LEU A 422 3.16 -1.21 -19.71
N ASP A 423 3.81 -0.21 -19.11
CA ASP A 423 4.05 1.08 -19.77
C ASP A 423 5.49 1.12 -20.28
N GLN A 424 5.64 1.00 -21.60
CA GLN A 424 6.93 0.95 -22.29
C GLN A 424 7.09 2.10 -23.28
N LYS A 425 6.39 3.22 -23.08
CA LYS A 425 6.44 4.39 -23.97
C LYS A 425 7.86 4.95 -24.13
N LEU A 426 8.69 4.83 -23.09
CA LEU A 426 10.09 5.28 -23.08
C LEU A 426 11.09 4.17 -23.45
N GLY A 427 10.60 2.97 -23.75
CA GLY A 427 11.39 1.80 -24.11
C GLY A 427 10.84 0.51 -23.49
N SER A 428 11.03 -0.61 -24.18
CA SER A 428 10.74 -1.93 -23.59
C SER A 428 11.77 -2.32 -22.55
N PHE A 429 11.35 -3.13 -21.57
CA PHE A 429 12.26 -3.76 -20.62
C PHE A 429 13.25 -4.65 -21.38
N ALA A 430 14.54 -4.33 -21.29
CA ALA A 430 15.59 -5.10 -21.98
C ALA A 430 15.86 -6.43 -21.28
N PHE A 431 15.67 -6.46 -19.96
CA PHE A 431 15.82 -7.65 -19.15
C PHE A 431 14.60 -7.81 -18.24
N VAL A 432 14.09 -9.04 -18.10
CA VAL A 432 12.98 -9.36 -17.20
C VAL A 432 13.44 -10.60 -16.42
N ASP A 433 14.00 -10.38 -15.25
CA ASP A 433 14.59 -11.42 -14.42
C ASP A 433 13.64 -11.87 -13.31
N ARG A 434 13.53 -13.19 -13.08
CA ARG A 434 12.79 -13.78 -11.94
C ARG A 434 11.47 -13.05 -11.60
N THR A 435 10.73 -12.67 -12.64
CA THR A 435 9.50 -11.88 -12.53
C THR A 435 8.32 -12.81 -12.72
N ILE A 436 7.44 -12.85 -11.73
CA ILE A 436 6.31 -13.77 -11.65
C ILE A 436 5.02 -12.97 -11.52
N VAL A 437 4.12 -13.16 -12.47
CA VAL A 437 2.73 -12.74 -12.38
C VAL A 437 1.89 -13.99 -12.52
N ASP A 438 1.29 -14.46 -11.43
CA ASP A 438 0.53 -15.71 -11.45
C ASP A 438 -0.47 -15.79 -10.29
N GLN A 439 -1.38 -16.75 -10.33
CA GLN A 439 -2.31 -17.06 -9.23
C GLN A 439 -3.18 -15.87 -8.78
N ASN A 440 -3.42 -14.93 -9.69
CA ASN A 440 -4.37 -13.85 -9.51
C ASN A 440 -5.75 -14.28 -10.05
N THR A 441 -6.82 -13.76 -9.44
CA THR A 441 -8.20 -13.95 -9.90
C THR A 441 -8.74 -12.64 -10.44
N ALA A 442 -9.56 -12.71 -11.50
CA ALA A 442 -10.19 -11.52 -12.07
C ALA A 442 -11.67 -11.77 -12.34
N TYR A 443 -12.50 -10.82 -11.94
CA TYR A 443 -13.92 -10.75 -12.26
C TYR A 443 -14.16 -9.48 -13.07
N GLY A 444 -14.54 -9.61 -14.34
CA GLY A 444 -14.74 -8.46 -15.24
C GLY A 444 -13.47 -7.76 -15.70
N MET A 445 -12.30 -8.38 -15.57
CA MET A 445 -11.01 -7.86 -16.04
C MET A 445 -10.19 -8.94 -16.75
N ASN A 446 -9.22 -8.52 -17.56
CA ASN A 446 -8.38 -9.43 -18.34
C ASN A 446 -7.21 -9.96 -17.51
N LEU A 447 -7.20 -11.27 -17.29
CA LEU A 447 -6.14 -11.98 -16.58
C LEU A 447 -4.80 -11.91 -17.34
N LYS A 448 -3.75 -11.41 -16.69
CA LYS A 448 -2.35 -11.43 -17.19
C LYS A 448 -1.44 -12.28 -16.31
N ALA A 449 -0.47 -12.95 -16.92
CA ALA A 449 0.46 -13.83 -16.23
C ALA A 449 1.79 -14.00 -16.97
N THR A 450 2.82 -14.45 -16.26
CA THR A 450 4.10 -14.91 -16.83
C THR A 450 4.11 -16.42 -17.08
N VAL A 451 3.21 -17.17 -16.42
CA VAL A 451 2.96 -18.59 -16.68
C VAL A 451 1.56 -18.76 -17.25
N ALA A 452 1.43 -19.49 -18.35
CA ALA A 452 0.13 -19.71 -18.99
C ALA A 452 -0.04 -21.14 -19.48
N ARG A 453 -1.29 -21.61 -19.50
CA ARG A 453 -1.70 -22.92 -19.99
C ARG A 453 -2.73 -22.76 -21.09
N ALA A 454 -2.61 -23.55 -22.16
CA ALA A 454 -3.64 -23.67 -23.17
C ALA A 454 -3.73 -25.11 -23.69
N SER A 455 -4.91 -25.45 -24.21
CA SER A 455 -5.16 -26.72 -24.87
C SER A 455 -5.86 -26.50 -26.21
N VAL A 456 -5.44 -27.22 -27.24
CA VAL A 456 -6.05 -27.21 -28.57
C VAL A 456 -6.23 -28.64 -29.08
N SER A 457 -7.45 -28.98 -29.44
CA SER A 457 -7.78 -30.28 -30.04
C SER A 457 -7.99 -30.11 -31.54
N GLY A 458 -7.53 -31.09 -32.33
CA GLY A 458 -7.70 -31.04 -33.79
C GLY A 458 -7.27 -32.31 -34.51
N PHE A 459 -7.45 -32.30 -35.82
CA PHE A 459 -6.93 -33.33 -36.74
C PHE A 459 -5.97 -32.69 -37.74
N GLY A 460 -4.71 -33.12 -37.75
CA GLY A 460 -3.71 -32.56 -38.64
C GLY A 460 -2.30 -32.95 -38.27
N CYS A 461 -1.33 -32.30 -38.92
CA CYS A 461 0.10 -32.46 -38.65
C CYS A 461 0.71 -31.26 -37.91
N ARG A 462 -0.11 -30.25 -37.57
CA ARG A 462 0.30 -29.00 -36.96
C ARG A 462 -0.75 -28.54 -35.96
N PHE A 463 -0.35 -28.40 -34.71
CA PHE A 463 -1.18 -27.94 -33.60
C PHE A 463 -0.61 -26.62 -33.11
N SER A 464 -1.46 -25.60 -32.99
CA SER A 464 -1.02 -24.27 -32.59
C SER A 464 -2.01 -23.61 -31.65
N THR A 465 -1.47 -22.90 -30.66
CA THR A 465 -2.25 -22.10 -29.71
C THR A 465 -1.56 -20.76 -29.47
N ASP A 466 -2.35 -19.71 -29.41
CA ASP A 466 -1.92 -18.34 -29.13
C ASP A 466 -2.18 -18.02 -27.65
N LEU A 467 -1.16 -17.49 -26.97
CA LEU A 467 -1.22 -17.17 -25.55
C LEU A 467 -1.08 -15.66 -25.30
N SER A 468 -1.12 -14.83 -26.35
CA SER A 468 -0.88 -13.38 -26.27
C SER A 468 -1.84 -12.66 -25.32
N ASP A 469 -3.10 -13.09 -25.28
CA ASP A 469 -4.11 -12.48 -24.40
C ASP A 469 -3.81 -12.74 -22.92
N ARG A 470 -3.18 -13.88 -22.59
CA ARG A 470 -2.86 -14.27 -21.22
C ARG A 470 -1.46 -13.82 -20.78
N LEU A 471 -0.49 -13.90 -21.68
CA LEU A 471 0.91 -13.58 -21.35
C LEU A 471 1.13 -12.08 -21.20
N LEU A 472 1.97 -11.71 -20.25
CA LEU A 472 2.29 -10.32 -19.94
C LEU A 472 3.32 -9.75 -20.91
N PHE A 473 4.41 -10.47 -21.16
CA PHE A 473 5.48 -9.99 -22.03
C PHE A 473 5.26 -10.46 -23.47
N PRO A 474 5.47 -9.59 -24.48
CA PRO A 474 5.44 -10.02 -25.87
C PRO A 474 6.67 -10.86 -26.20
N ASN A 475 6.46 -12.00 -26.89
CA ASN A 475 7.53 -12.82 -27.49
C ASN A 475 8.66 -13.22 -26.52
N ARG A 476 8.31 -13.63 -25.29
CA ARG A 476 9.29 -13.91 -24.22
C ARG A 476 9.17 -15.29 -23.59
N ILE A 477 8.60 -16.26 -24.30
CA ILE A 477 8.51 -17.63 -23.79
C ILE A 477 9.94 -18.21 -23.65
N GLN A 478 10.34 -18.52 -22.42
CA GLN A 478 11.65 -19.10 -22.08
C GLN A 478 11.58 -20.63 -21.95
N ASN A 479 10.49 -21.14 -21.39
CA ASN A 479 10.27 -22.56 -21.20
C ASN A 479 8.92 -22.99 -21.76
N VAL A 480 8.88 -24.20 -22.35
CA VAL A 480 7.65 -24.84 -22.81
C VAL A 480 7.65 -26.28 -22.34
N GLN A 481 6.59 -26.67 -21.66
CA GLN A 481 6.21 -28.06 -21.44
C GLN A 481 4.96 -28.34 -22.26
N TYR A 482 4.92 -29.47 -22.94
CA TYR A 482 3.72 -29.87 -23.67
C TYR A 482 3.45 -31.36 -23.56
N SER A 483 2.18 -31.71 -23.69
CA SER A 483 1.70 -33.07 -23.85
C SER A 483 0.83 -33.16 -25.09
N LEU A 484 0.92 -34.29 -25.78
CA LEU A 484 0.09 -34.59 -26.94
C LEU A 484 -0.71 -35.85 -26.61
N LEU A 485 -2.01 -35.68 -26.33
CA LEU A 485 -2.90 -36.79 -26.03
C LEU A 485 -3.53 -37.30 -27.33
N LEU A 486 -3.24 -38.56 -27.68
CA LEU A 486 -3.88 -39.25 -28.78
C LEU A 486 -4.97 -40.19 -28.21
N PRO A 487 -6.25 -40.02 -28.58
CA PRO A 487 -7.35 -40.82 -28.02
C PRO A 487 -7.36 -42.27 -28.53
N THR A 488 -6.56 -42.60 -29.54
CA THR A 488 -6.50 -43.94 -30.16
C THR A 488 -5.26 -44.72 -29.73
N TYR A 489 -5.46 -45.94 -29.21
CA TYR A 489 -4.44 -46.78 -28.56
C TYR A 489 -3.28 -47.27 -29.44
N ASN A 490 -3.30 -47.06 -30.77
CA ASN A 490 -2.31 -47.62 -31.71
C ASN A 490 -1.49 -46.58 -32.50
N SER A 491 -1.51 -45.30 -32.09
CA SER A 491 -0.78 -44.23 -32.78
C SER A 491 0.38 -43.72 -31.92
N TYR A 492 1.60 -44.15 -32.25
CA TYR A 492 2.82 -43.45 -31.83
C TYR A 492 3.20 -42.49 -32.96
N THR A 493 3.27 -41.20 -32.67
CA THR A 493 3.70 -40.17 -33.64
C THR A 493 4.94 -39.47 -33.12
N ARG A 494 5.91 -39.26 -34.02
CA ARG A 494 7.03 -38.38 -33.71
C ARG A 494 6.52 -36.96 -33.73
N ASN A 495 6.83 -36.23 -32.68
CA ASN A 495 6.36 -34.86 -32.49
C ASN A 495 7.50 -33.97 -32.01
N SER A 496 7.42 -32.68 -32.34
CA SER A 496 8.41 -31.69 -31.93
C SER A 496 7.78 -30.31 -31.78
N LEU A 497 8.22 -29.57 -30.76
CA LEU A 497 8.04 -28.13 -30.68
C LEU A 497 8.79 -27.46 -31.84
N ARG A 498 8.11 -26.61 -32.60
CA ARG A 498 8.64 -25.93 -33.79
C ARG A 498 8.80 -24.43 -33.65
N SER A 499 7.93 -23.79 -32.87
CA SER A 499 7.96 -22.34 -32.70
C SER A 499 7.31 -21.91 -31.38
N VAL A 500 7.81 -20.80 -30.85
CA VAL A 500 7.29 -20.07 -29.69
C VAL A 500 7.15 -18.56 -29.98
N LEU A 501 7.31 -18.17 -31.25
CA LEU A 501 7.31 -16.78 -31.68
C LEU A 501 5.94 -16.13 -31.48
N ASP A 502 5.92 -14.84 -31.18
CA ASP A 502 4.69 -14.05 -31.01
C ASP A 502 3.73 -14.66 -29.97
N ASN A 503 4.30 -15.25 -28.91
CA ASN A 503 3.56 -15.97 -27.86
C ASN A 503 2.69 -17.13 -28.39
N ARG A 504 3.00 -17.64 -29.60
CA ARG A 504 2.29 -18.73 -30.24
C ARG A 504 3.13 -19.99 -30.20
N ILE A 505 2.57 -21.03 -29.59
CA ILE A 505 3.17 -22.36 -29.59
C ILE A 505 2.76 -23.11 -30.85
N VAL A 506 3.72 -23.78 -31.48
CA VAL A 506 3.49 -24.68 -32.61
C VAL A 506 4.18 -26.01 -32.35
N VAL A 507 3.38 -27.08 -32.30
CA VAL A 507 3.87 -28.47 -32.25
C VAL A 507 3.46 -29.16 -33.54
N GLU A 508 4.40 -29.87 -34.16
CA GLU A 508 4.15 -30.62 -35.39
C GLU A 508 4.36 -32.12 -35.18
N THR A 509 3.63 -32.92 -35.96
CA THR A 509 3.70 -34.38 -36.00
C THR A 509 4.14 -34.86 -37.38
N ASP A 510 4.72 -36.06 -37.45
CA ASP A 510 5.23 -36.61 -38.71
C ASP A 510 4.13 -37.09 -39.69
N TYR A 511 2.90 -37.29 -39.21
CA TYR A 511 1.72 -37.53 -40.03
C TYR A 511 0.46 -36.95 -39.37
N LYS A 512 -0.66 -36.95 -40.09
CA LYS A 512 -1.94 -36.43 -39.59
C LYS A 512 -2.46 -37.31 -38.47
N VAL A 513 -2.68 -36.72 -37.30
CA VAL A 513 -3.26 -37.39 -36.12
C VAL A 513 -4.43 -36.59 -35.60
N SER A 514 -5.38 -37.27 -34.94
CA SER A 514 -6.34 -36.60 -34.07
C SER A 514 -5.72 -36.55 -32.68
N ALA A 515 -5.51 -35.35 -32.14
CA ALA A 515 -4.84 -35.18 -30.87
C ALA A 515 -5.33 -33.93 -30.13
N THR A 516 -5.07 -33.91 -28.83
CA THR A 516 -5.16 -32.70 -28.01
C THR A 516 -3.76 -32.32 -27.55
N LEU A 517 -3.30 -31.16 -27.99
CA LEU A 517 -2.09 -30.53 -27.50
C LEU A 517 -2.45 -29.74 -26.24
N THR A 518 -1.76 -29.99 -25.13
CA THR A 518 -1.80 -29.12 -23.95
C THR A 518 -0.41 -28.58 -23.71
N VAL A 519 -0.29 -27.26 -23.54
CA VAL A 519 0.98 -26.56 -23.31
C VAL A 519 0.92 -25.81 -21.99
N VAL A 520 2.07 -25.75 -21.32
CA VAL A 520 2.36 -24.82 -20.23
C VAL A 520 3.62 -24.06 -20.64
N VAL A 521 3.58 -22.74 -20.58
CA VAL A 521 4.69 -21.87 -20.96
C VAL A 521 5.06 -20.98 -19.80
N ASP A 522 6.33 -20.59 -19.75
CA ASP A 522 6.88 -19.70 -18.72
C ASP A 522 7.74 -18.60 -19.37
N GLN A 523 7.53 -17.36 -18.93
CA GLN A 523 8.27 -16.17 -19.35
C GLN A 523 9.31 -15.70 -18.31
N SER A 524 9.32 -16.29 -17.12
CA SER A 524 10.29 -15.99 -16.08
C SER A 524 11.65 -16.64 -16.41
N SER A 525 12.74 -15.92 -16.19
CA SER A 525 14.11 -16.46 -16.32
C SER A 525 14.58 -16.92 -14.95
N ASP A 526 14.44 -18.22 -14.67
CA ASP A 526 15.09 -18.87 -13.52
C ASP A 526 15.66 -20.24 -13.94
N ILE A 527 16.47 -20.21 -15.01
CA ILE A 527 17.10 -21.43 -15.53
C ILE A 527 18.49 -21.58 -14.91
N LEU A 528 18.64 -22.61 -14.07
CA LEU A 528 19.94 -23.13 -13.67
C LEU A 528 20.60 -23.80 -14.89
N TYR A 529 21.63 -23.17 -15.47
CA TYR A 529 22.46 -23.82 -16.49
C TYR A 529 23.42 -24.80 -15.80
N THR A 530 23.04 -26.09 -15.76
CA THR A 530 23.97 -27.15 -15.36
C THR A 530 24.85 -27.53 -16.54
N VAL A 531 26.17 -27.42 -16.39
CA VAL A 531 27.13 -27.95 -17.37
C VAL A 531 27.10 -29.47 -17.27
N GLY A 532 26.29 -30.12 -18.10
CA GLY A 532 26.34 -31.56 -18.28
C GLY A 532 27.56 -31.93 -19.13
N SER A 533 28.42 -32.82 -18.63
CA SER A 533 29.39 -33.51 -19.47
C SER A 533 28.63 -34.45 -20.39
N ILE A 534 28.55 -34.12 -21.68
CA ILE A 534 28.16 -35.09 -22.71
C ILE A 534 29.31 -36.07 -22.82
N THR A 535 29.22 -37.21 -22.14
CA THR A 535 30.07 -38.36 -22.44
C THR A 535 29.62 -38.89 -23.79
N SER A 536 30.42 -38.66 -24.82
CA SER A 536 30.24 -39.30 -26.11
C SER A 536 30.64 -40.78 -26.01
N ASP A 537 29.87 -41.57 -25.28
CA ASP A 537 29.93 -43.03 -25.38
C ASP A 537 28.83 -43.50 -26.33
N ASP A 538 29.05 -43.22 -27.61
CA ASP A 538 28.45 -43.98 -28.71
C ASP A 538 29.52 -44.19 -29.80
N LYS A 539 30.45 -45.09 -29.48
CA LYS A 539 30.95 -46.03 -30.48
C LYS A 539 30.19 -47.34 -30.29
N LYS A 540 29.18 -47.57 -31.13
CA LYS A 540 28.97 -48.84 -31.84
C LYS A 540 27.91 -48.73 -32.92
#